data_AF-A0A5R9L570-F1
#
_entry.id   AF-A0A5R9L570-F1
#
_cell.length_a   1.000
_cell.length_b   1.000
_cell.length_c   1.000
_cell.angle_alpha   90.00
_cell.angle_beta   90.00
_cell.angle_gamma   90.00
#
_symmetry.space_group_name_H-M   'P 1'
#
loop_
_entity.id
_entity.type
_entity.pdbx_description
1 polymer ?
#
loop_
_entity_poly.entity_id
_entity_poly.type
_entity_poly.pdbx_seq_one_letter_code
_entity_poly.pdbx_strand_id
1 'polypeptide(L)'
;MHNSLVVYTFVSSELSEKEILELIDPLPTQNKNAIMNTLEMFIEKGRREGIMEGKREGVIEGKQEKTRDAIKNMIKLSSLTDEQIASIMDVTVSYVAEIRMNLAAE
;
A
#
# COMPACT_ATOMS: atom_id res chain seq x y z
N MET A 1 18.54 -18.67 -11.43
CA MET A 1 17.41 -18.34 -12.32
C MET A 1 16.37 -19.47 -12.27
N HIS A 2 15.62 -19.58 -11.18
CA HIS A 2 14.46 -20.49 -11.06
C HIS A 2 13.20 -19.70 -10.66
N ASN A 3 13.16 -18.39 -10.95
CA ASN A 3 11.90 -17.68 -11.07
C ASN A 3 11.35 -17.99 -12.47
N SER A 4 10.27 -18.72 -12.68
CA SER A 4 9.69 -19.88 -12.00
C SER A 4 8.82 -20.42 -13.13
N LEU A 5 9.18 -21.57 -13.71
CA LEU A 5 8.36 -22.18 -14.78
C LEU A 5 6.91 -22.25 -14.33
N VAL A 6 6.69 -22.55 -13.04
CA VAL A 6 5.36 -22.57 -12.41
C VAL A 6 4.67 -21.21 -12.48
N VAL A 7 5.31 -20.11 -12.05
CA VAL A 7 4.68 -18.77 -12.07
C VAL A 7 4.41 -18.32 -13.51
N TYR A 8 5.35 -18.56 -14.43
CA TYR A 8 5.16 -18.23 -15.83
C TYR A 8 4.03 -19.05 -16.46
N THR A 9 3.97 -20.36 -16.20
CA THR A 9 2.87 -21.22 -16.67
C THR A 9 1.54 -20.70 -16.13
N PHE A 10 1.38 -20.49 -14.81
CA PHE A 10 0.12 -20.01 -14.25
C PHE A 10 -0.34 -18.65 -14.82
N VAL A 11 0.58 -17.69 -14.97
CA VAL A 11 0.24 -16.35 -15.49
C VAL A 11 -0.07 -16.39 -16.99
N SER A 12 0.58 -17.28 -17.75
CA SER A 12 0.40 -17.40 -19.20
C SER A 12 -0.71 -18.37 -19.61
N SER A 13 -1.17 -19.25 -18.71
CA SER A 13 -2.03 -20.37 -19.07
C SER A 13 -3.52 -20.04 -19.11
N GLU A 14 -3.94 -18.81 -18.72
CA GLU A 14 -5.35 -18.38 -18.63
C GLU A 14 -6.29 -19.40 -17.95
N LEU A 15 -5.74 -20.29 -17.12
CA LEU A 15 -6.48 -21.41 -16.55
C LEU A 15 -7.46 -20.86 -15.53
N SER A 16 -8.72 -21.25 -15.69
CA SER A 16 -9.74 -21.07 -14.68
C SER A 16 -9.46 -21.91 -13.45
N GLU A 17 -10.04 -21.52 -12.32
CA GLU A 17 -9.97 -22.30 -11.07
C GLU A 17 -10.43 -23.76 -11.27
N LYS A 18 -11.46 -23.96 -12.11
CA LYS A 18 -11.97 -25.29 -12.43
C LYS A 18 -10.95 -26.16 -13.14
N GLU A 19 -10.26 -25.61 -14.16
CA GLU A 19 -9.23 -26.34 -14.91
C GLU A 19 -8.03 -26.68 -14.03
N ILE A 20 -7.67 -25.79 -13.10
CA ILE A 20 -6.61 -26.06 -12.12
C ILE A 20 -7.02 -27.24 -11.21
N LEU A 21 -8.26 -27.26 -10.73
CA LEU A 21 -8.76 -28.37 -9.90
C LEU A 21 -8.79 -29.70 -10.67
N GLU A 22 -9.19 -29.68 -11.93
CA GLU A 22 -9.17 -30.86 -12.81
C GLU A 22 -7.74 -31.40 -13.05
N LEU A 23 -6.73 -30.53 -13.09
CA LEU A 23 -5.32 -30.93 -13.19
C LEU A 23 -4.75 -31.50 -11.88
N ILE A 24 -5.23 -31.01 -10.74
CA ILE A 24 -4.77 -31.45 -9.41
C ILE A 24 -5.42 -32.79 -9.01
N ASP A 25 -6.68 -33.02 -9.38
CA ASP A 25 -7.44 -34.17 -8.91
C ASP A 25 -6.84 -35.56 -9.25
N PRO A 26 -6.24 -35.82 -10.42
CA PRO A 26 -5.64 -37.12 -10.70
C PRO A 26 -4.29 -37.34 -9.99
N LEU A 27 -3.71 -36.32 -9.33
CA LEU A 27 -2.38 -36.43 -8.74
C LEU A 27 -2.36 -37.29 -7.47
N PRO A 28 -1.23 -37.96 -7.16
CA PRO A 28 -1.05 -38.66 -5.90
C PRO A 28 -1.26 -37.72 -4.69
N THR A 29 -1.78 -38.26 -3.59
CA THR A 29 -2.08 -37.50 -2.36
C THR A 29 -0.89 -36.67 -1.86
N GLN A 30 0.33 -37.20 -1.97
CA GLN A 30 1.54 -36.47 -1.57
C GLN A 30 1.74 -35.18 -2.39
N ASN A 31 1.46 -35.22 -3.70
CA ASN A 31 1.55 -34.06 -4.58
C ASN A 31 0.41 -33.07 -4.30
N LYS A 32 -0.82 -33.55 -4.11
CA LYS A 32 -1.95 -32.69 -3.70
C LYS A 32 -1.62 -31.92 -2.41
N ASN A 33 -1.08 -32.61 -1.41
CA ASN A 33 -0.69 -31.99 -0.14
C ASN A 33 0.43 -30.96 -0.33
N ALA A 34 1.45 -31.28 -1.14
CA ALA A 34 2.53 -30.34 -1.44
C ALA A 34 2.01 -29.07 -2.14
N ILE A 35 1.05 -29.21 -3.08
CA ILE A 35 0.41 -28.09 -3.77
C ILE A 35 -0.39 -27.24 -2.78
N MET A 36 -1.23 -27.86 -1.95
CA MET A 36 -2.04 -27.14 -0.95
C MET A 36 -1.17 -26.39 0.06
N ASN A 37 -0.15 -27.04 0.63
CA ASN A 37 0.77 -26.38 1.55
C ASN A 37 1.51 -25.20 0.90
N THR A 38 1.88 -25.35 -0.39
CA THR A 38 2.53 -24.28 -1.14
C THR A 38 1.58 -23.10 -1.37
N LEU A 39 0.32 -23.38 -1.71
CA LEU A 39 -0.72 -22.36 -1.87
C LEU A 39 -0.98 -21.62 -0.54
N GLU A 40 -1.13 -22.34 0.56
CA GLU A 40 -1.28 -21.76 1.90
C GLU A 40 -0.11 -20.84 2.26
N MET A 41 1.12 -21.28 1.97
CA MET A 41 2.32 -20.46 2.18
C MET A 41 2.28 -19.16 1.36
N PHE A 42 1.85 -19.22 0.10
CA PHE A 42 1.72 -18.03 -0.74
C PHE A 42 0.62 -17.09 -0.24
N ILE A 43 -0.54 -17.61 0.15
CA ILE A 43 -1.65 -16.81 0.71
C ILE A 43 -1.19 -16.10 1.98
N GLU A 44 -0.55 -16.83 2.90
CA GLU A 44 -0.11 -16.26 4.17
C GLU A 44 1.00 -15.23 3.96
N LYS A 45 1.93 -15.47 3.02
CA LYS A 45 2.95 -14.49 2.64
C LYS A 45 2.31 -13.22 2.07
N GLY A 46 1.40 -13.36 1.10
CA GLY A 46 0.69 -12.23 0.50
C GLY A 46 -0.11 -11.43 1.51
N ARG A 47 -0.80 -12.11 2.44
CA ARG A 47 -1.54 -11.45 3.54
C ARG A 47 -0.60 -10.64 4.44
N ARG A 48 0.55 -11.20 4.82
CA ARG A 48 1.54 -10.49 5.65
C ARG A 48 2.10 -9.27 4.94
N GLU A 49 2.50 -9.42 3.68
CA GLU A 49 3.04 -8.33 2.87
C GLU A 49 2.00 -7.22 2.69
N GLY A 50 0.75 -7.56 2.36
CA GLY A 50 -0.34 -6.59 2.24
C GLY A 50 -0.62 -5.82 3.53
N ILE A 51 -0.59 -6.48 4.69
CA ILE A 51 -0.75 -5.81 6.00
C ILE A 51 0.43 -4.87 6.28
N MET A 52 1.66 -5.29 5.98
CA MET A 52 2.83 -4.45 6.21
C MET A 52 2.83 -3.21 5.32
N GLU A 53 2.50 -3.36 4.04
CA GLU A 53 2.42 -2.23 3.10
C GLU A 53 1.29 -1.29 3.49
N GLY A 54 0.08 -1.80 3.72
CA GLY A 54 -1.06 -0.97 4.13
C GLY A 54 -0.81 -0.22 5.44
N LYS A 55 -0.11 -0.83 6.40
CA LYS A 55 0.30 -0.14 7.63
C LYS A 55 1.34 0.95 7.35
N ARG A 56 2.28 0.71 6.45
CA ARG A 56 3.31 1.69 6.07
C ARG A 56 2.68 2.89 5.37
N GLU A 57 1.85 2.65 4.37
CA GLU A 57 1.12 3.69 3.65
C GLU A 57 0.23 4.50 4.61
N GLY A 58 -0.57 3.84 5.44
CA GLY A 58 -1.43 4.53 6.42
C GLY A 58 -0.67 5.39 7.44
N VAL A 59 0.55 4.99 7.83
CA VAL A 59 1.40 5.83 8.71
C VAL A 59 1.91 7.06 7.97
N ILE A 60 2.27 6.95 6.69
CA ILE A 60 2.74 8.06 5.88
C ILE A 60 1.61 9.06 5.63
N GLU A 61 0.46 8.56 5.16
CA GLU A 61 -0.74 9.37 4.92
C GLU A 61 -1.20 10.08 6.19
N GLY A 62 -1.32 9.35 7.31
CA GLY A 62 -1.71 9.94 8.59
C GLY A 62 -0.73 10.99 9.12
N LYS A 63 0.57 10.87 8.81
CA LYS A 63 1.56 11.92 9.14
C LYS A 63 1.36 13.15 8.27
N GLN A 64 1.16 12.98 6.96
CA GLN A 64 0.92 14.08 6.03
C GLN A 64 -0.38 14.83 6.36
N GLU A 65 -1.45 14.10 6.65
CA GLU A 65 -2.75 14.67 7.05
C GLU A 65 -2.61 15.49 8.34
N LYS A 66 -1.97 14.94 9.38
CA LYS A 66 -1.71 15.69 10.62
C LYS A 66 -0.87 16.93 10.42
N THR A 67 0.17 16.87 9.58
CA THR A 67 0.98 18.05 9.24
C THR A 67 0.13 19.10 8.53
N ARG A 68 -0.70 18.68 7.56
CA ARG A 68 -1.59 19.58 6.82
C ARG A 68 -2.61 20.25 7.75
N ASP A 69 -3.22 19.49 8.65
CA ASP A 69 -4.20 20.01 9.61
C ASP A 69 -3.58 20.97 10.62
N ALA A 70 -2.37 20.66 11.11
CA ALA A 70 -1.62 21.57 11.97
C ALA A 70 -1.34 22.90 11.25
N ILE A 71 -0.89 22.86 10.00
CA ILE A 71 -0.68 24.06 9.17
C ILE A 71 -1.99 24.84 8.99
N LYS A 72 -3.10 24.17 8.64
CA LYS A 72 -4.43 24.80 8.52
C LYS A 72 -4.82 25.52 9.82
N ASN A 73 -4.61 24.88 10.97
CA ASN A 73 -4.92 25.46 12.26
C ASN A 73 -4.03 26.66 12.59
N MET A 74 -2.73 26.59 12.29
CA MET A 74 -1.83 27.74 12.45
C MET A 74 -2.25 28.92 11.57
N ILE A 75 -2.63 28.67 10.32
CA ILE A 75 -3.14 29.70 9.40
C ILE A 75 -4.42 30.36 9.95
N LYS A 76 -5.33 29.57 10.51
CA LYS A 76 -6.63 30.06 11.01
C LYS A 76 -6.54 30.79 12.36
N LEU A 77 -5.63 30.36 13.25
CA LEU A 77 -5.60 30.80 14.65
C LEU A 77 -4.48 31.80 14.96
N SER A 78 -3.60 32.10 14.01
CA SER A 78 -2.44 32.98 14.23
C SER A 78 -2.19 33.92 13.05
N SER A 79 -1.36 34.95 13.26
CA SER A 79 -0.89 35.87 12.22
C SER A 79 0.49 35.46 11.66
N LEU A 80 0.84 34.19 11.75
CA LEU A 80 2.14 33.70 11.26
C LEU A 80 2.22 33.77 9.73
N THR A 81 3.39 34.19 9.23
CA THR A 81 3.70 34.17 7.80
C THR A 81 3.99 32.75 7.31
N ASP A 82 3.96 32.56 5.99
CA ASP A 82 4.22 31.24 5.40
C ASP A 82 5.64 30.75 5.68
N GLU A 83 6.62 31.66 5.76
CA GLU A 83 8.00 31.36 6.14
C GLU A 83 8.09 30.87 7.60
N GLN A 84 7.36 31.51 8.51
CA GLN A 84 7.35 31.13 9.91
C GLN A 84 6.70 29.75 10.10
N ILE A 85 5.56 29.50 9.46
CA ILE A 85 4.88 28.21 9.53
C ILE A 85 5.74 27.11 8.89
N ALA A 86 6.34 27.37 7.72
CA ALA A 86 7.23 26.44 7.05
C ALA A 86 8.42 26.06 7.94
N SER A 87 9.01 27.04 8.62
CA SER A 87 10.11 26.81 9.56
C SER A 87 9.67 26.03 10.81
N ILE A 88 8.48 26.28 11.36
CA ILE A 88 7.98 25.57 12.56
C ILE A 88 7.65 24.11 12.23
N MET A 89 7.05 23.89 11.06
CA MET A 89 6.53 22.59 10.65
C MET A 89 7.55 21.74 9.86
N ASP A 90 8.73 22.30 9.58
CA ASP A 90 9.78 21.67 8.77
C ASP A 90 9.26 21.23 7.38
N VAL A 91 8.63 22.18 6.68
CA VAL A 91 8.07 22.00 5.34
C VAL A 91 8.49 23.15 4.42
N THR A 92 8.16 23.07 3.13
CA THR A 92 8.45 24.16 2.19
C THR A 92 7.44 25.30 2.32
N VAL A 93 7.90 26.53 2.06
CA VAL A 93 7.02 27.71 1.99
C VAL A 93 5.94 27.52 0.92
N SER A 94 6.27 26.90 -0.21
CA SER A 94 5.31 26.63 -1.29
C SER A 94 4.16 25.72 -0.85
N TYR A 95 4.43 24.74 0.00
CA TYR A 95 3.41 23.83 0.53
C TYR A 95 2.45 24.56 1.48
N VAL A 96 2.98 25.44 2.33
CA VAL A 96 2.15 26.29 3.20
C VAL A 96 1.29 27.24 2.37
N ALA A 97 1.88 27.90 1.36
CA ALA A 97 1.18 28.82 0.48
C ALA A 97 0.03 28.13 -0.28
N GLU A 98 0.24 26.89 -0.76
CA GLU A 98 -0.81 26.09 -1.39
C GLU A 98 -1.97 25.81 -0.42
N ILE A 99 -1.68 25.42 0.82
CA ILE A 99 -2.72 25.17 1.84
C ILE A 99 -3.48 26.47 2.15
N ARG A 100 -2.78 27.60 2.27
CA ARG A 100 -3.40 28.90 2.52
C ARG A 100 -4.32 29.33 1.38
N MET A 101 -3.88 29.15 0.14
CA MET A 101 -4.68 29.45 -1.05
C MET A 101 -5.95 28.60 -1.09
N ASN A 102 -5.84 27.30 -0.83
CA ASN A 102 -7.00 26.40 -0.78
C ASN A 102 -8.00 26.79 0.31
N LEU A 103 -7.54 27.23 1.48
CA LEU A 103 -8.42 27.71 2.56
C LEU A 103 -9.13 29.03 2.23
N ALA A 104 -8.56 29.89 1.39
CA ALA A 104 -9.19 31.14 0.95
C ALA A 104 -10.26 30.92 -0.14
N ALA A 105 -10.27 29.74 -0.76
CA ALA A 105 -11.24 29.32 -1.77
C ALA A 105 -12.41 28.49 -1.20
N GLU A 106 -12.33 28.08 0.08
CA GLU A 106 -13.41 27.46 0.87
C GLU A 106 -14.33 28.53 1.50
#